data_AF-A0A3Q4MK72-F1
#
_entry.id   AF-A0A3Q4MK72-F1
#
_cell.length_a   1.000
_cell.length_b   1.000
_cell.length_c   1.000
_cell.angle_alpha   90.00
_cell.angle_beta   90.00
_cell.angle_gamma   90.00
#
_symmetry.space_group_name_H-M   'P 1'
#
loop_
_entity.id
_entity.type
_entity.pdbx_description
1 polymer ?
#
loop_
_entity_poly.entity_id
_entity_poly.type
_entity_poly.pdbx_seq_one_letter_code
_entity_poly.pdbx_strand_id
1 'polypeptide(L)'
;GSVEGAQLWLEQTGCTFDILLDPQRKVYRSFGLGSSYAKVMKFGCLLQYSEYVVANIDFPDFPHRLLEDIYQLGGDFLLDSAGKVLLSHPSKNPLDRPTVEDVLQTVDSAGQSTNSAHKQKL
;
A
#
# COMPACT_ATOMS: atom_id res chain seq x y z
N GLY A 1 -6.85 -10.19 6.68
CA GLY A 1 -8.07 -9.54 6.23
C GLY A 1 -9.23 -10.49 6.42
N SER A 2 -10.14 -10.19 7.34
CA SER A 2 -11.48 -10.79 7.39
C SER A 2 -12.37 -10.19 6.30
N VAL A 3 -13.38 -10.94 5.86
CA VAL A 3 -14.37 -10.46 4.87
C VAL A 3 -15.17 -9.30 5.44
N GLU A 4 -15.56 -9.40 6.70
CA GLU A 4 -16.37 -8.39 7.39
C GLU A 4 -15.64 -7.05 7.52
N GLY A 5 -14.35 -7.06 7.88
CA GLY A 5 -13.56 -5.83 7.95
C GLY A 5 -13.41 -5.15 6.59
N ALA A 6 -13.26 -5.93 5.52
CA ALA A 6 -13.15 -5.39 4.17
C ALA A 6 -14.46 -4.80 3.65
N GLN A 7 -15.60 -5.43 3.95
CA GLN A 7 -16.92 -4.89 3.65
C GLN A 7 -17.17 -3.56 4.36
N LEU A 8 -16.89 -3.51 5.67
CA LEU A 8 -17.01 -2.26 6.42
C LEU A 8 -16.12 -1.15 5.86
N TRP A 9 -14.88 -1.47 5.48
CA TRP A 9 -13.97 -0.50 4.88
C TRP A 9 -14.49 0.02 3.53
N LEU A 10 -15.06 -0.84 2.68
CA LEU A 10 -15.70 -0.44 1.43
C LEU A 10 -16.89 0.49 1.66
N GLU A 11 -17.76 0.15 2.61
CA GLU A 11 -18.92 0.97 2.96
C GLU A 11 -18.52 2.35 3.49
N GLN A 12 -17.48 2.42 4.32
CA GLN A 12 -17.00 3.68 4.89
C GLN A 12 -16.26 4.57 3.88
N THR A 13 -15.50 3.98 2.96
CA THR A 13 -14.63 4.74 2.04
C THR A 13 -15.26 4.99 0.67
N GLY A 14 -16.24 4.17 0.27
CA GLY A 14 -16.78 4.19 -1.10
C GLY A 14 -15.74 3.86 -2.17
N CYS A 15 -14.65 3.16 -1.80
CA CYS A 15 -13.57 2.83 -2.70
C CYS A 15 -14.08 2.00 -3.89
N THR A 16 -13.72 2.41 -5.11
CA THR A 16 -14.13 1.76 -6.36
C THR A 16 -13.10 0.78 -6.90
N PHE A 17 -11.92 0.71 -6.28
CA PHE A 17 -10.87 -0.22 -6.66
C PHE A 17 -11.13 -1.62 -6.10
N ASP A 18 -10.68 -2.63 -6.83
CA ASP A 18 -10.78 -4.03 -6.39
C ASP A 18 -9.99 -4.26 -5.10
N ILE A 19 -10.65 -4.91 -4.13
CA ILE A 19 -10.01 -5.35 -2.90
C ILE A 19 -9.76 -6.84 -2.96
N LEU A 20 -8.50 -7.24 -2.76
CA LEU A 20 -8.12 -8.64 -2.61
C LEU A 20 -7.94 -9.00 -1.13
N LEU A 21 -8.55 -10.12 -0.73
CA LEU A 21 -8.32 -10.70 0.59
C LEU A 21 -7.25 -11.78 0.51
N ASP A 22 -6.24 -11.66 1.36
CA ASP A 22 -5.20 -12.68 1.57
C ASP A 22 -5.22 -13.16 3.04
N PRO A 23 -6.19 -13.99 3.46
CA PRO A 23 -6.31 -14.43 4.85
C PRO A 23 -5.07 -15.17 5.36
N GLN A 24 -4.35 -15.85 4.46
CA GLN A 24 -3.14 -16.60 4.80
C GLN A 24 -1.86 -15.76 4.73
N ARG A 25 -1.96 -14.48 4.33
CA ARG A 25 -0.84 -13.55 4.11
C ARG A 25 0.24 -14.12 3.17
N LYS A 26 -0.14 -14.97 2.20
CA LYS A 26 0.80 -15.61 1.27
C LYS A 26 1.36 -14.60 0.28
N VAL A 27 0.47 -13.84 -0.36
CA VAL A 27 0.82 -12.77 -1.29
C VAL A 27 1.56 -11.67 -0.54
N TYR A 28 1.01 -11.25 0.61
CA TYR A 28 1.64 -10.25 1.47
C TYR A 28 3.12 -10.56 1.77
N ARG A 29 3.42 -11.80 2.20
CA ARG A 29 4.80 -12.23 2.46
C ARG A 29 5.65 -12.40 1.20
N SER A 30 5.08 -12.84 0.07
CA SER A 30 5.86 -12.97 -1.18
C SER A 30 6.33 -11.62 -1.72
N PHE A 31 5.61 -10.54 -1.42
CA PHE A 31 6.03 -9.16 -1.72
C PHE A 31 7.05 -8.61 -0.70
N GLY A 32 7.52 -9.42 0.25
CA GLY A 32 8.52 -9.02 1.24
C GLY A 32 7.97 -8.14 2.37
N LEU A 33 6.65 -8.05 2.51
CA LEU A 33 6.00 -7.30 3.57
C LEU A 33 5.96 -8.09 4.87
N GLY A 34 5.89 -7.36 5.99
CA GLY A 34 5.89 -7.93 7.33
C GLY A 34 5.40 -6.94 8.38
N SER A 35 5.20 -7.41 9.61
CA SER A 35 4.87 -6.56 10.74
C SER A 35 6.10 -6.14 11.53
N SER A 36 6.09 -4.94 12.11
CA SER A 36 7.21 -4.47 12.93
C SER A 36 6.80 -3.38 13.91
N TYR A 37 6.78 -3.73 15.19
CA TYR A 37 6.54 -2.79 16.29
C TYR A 37 7.49 -1.59 16.25
N ALA A 38 8.80 -1.83 16.14
CA ALA A 38 9.82 -0.78 16.20
C ALA A 38 9.69 0.24 15.05
N LYS A 39 9.24 -0.21 13.87
CA LYS A 39 9.02 0.67 12.70
C LYS A 39 7.74 1.48 12.83
N VAL A 40 6.69 0.89 13.42
CA VAL A 40 5.38 1.54 13.62
C VAL A 40 5.40 2.52 14.80
N MET A 41 5.97 2.12 15.94
CA MET A 41 6.04 2.93 17.16
C MET A 41 7.23 3.90 17.19
N LYS A 42 7.79 4.22 16.02
CA LYS A 42 8.91 5.16 15.93
C LYS A 42 8.42 6.56 16.29
N PHE A 43 9.19 7.28 17.13
CA PHE A 43 8.81 8.60 17.63
C PHE A 43 8.32 9.57 16.54
N GLY A 44 9.03 9.67 15.42
CA GLY A 44 8.61 10.55 14.32
C GLY A 44 7.24 10.20 13.72
N CYS A 45 6.90 8.90 13.67
CA CYS A 45 5.60 8.44 13.21
C CYS A 45 4.49 8.83 14.20
N LEU A 46 4.74 8.65 15.50
CA LEU A 46 3.81 9.05 16.56
C LEU A 46 3.59 10.56 16.59
N LEU A 47 4.65 11.36 16.37
CA LEU A 47 4.56 12.81 16.31
C LEU A 47 3.65 13.26 15.16
N GLN A 48 3.83 12.72 13.96
CA GLN A 48 2.97 13.04 12.81
C GLN A 48 1.52 12.60 13.04
N TYR A 49 1.27 11.45 13.65
CA TYR A 49 -0.10 11.07 14.03
C TYR A 49 -0.71 12.01 15.07
N SER A 50 0.09 12.58 15.98
CA SER A 50 -0.40 13.58 16.93
C SER A 50 -0.84 14.87 16.25
N GLU A 51 -0.20 15.25 15.13
CA GLU A 51 -0.61 16.39 14.32
C GLU A 51 -2.00 16.18 13.70
N TYR A 52 -2.38 14.94 13.35
CA TYR A 52 -3.73 14.64 12.86
C TYR A 52 -4.80 14.83 13.93
N VAL A 53 -4.50 14.44 15.17
CA VAL A 53 -5.39 14.69 16.32
C VAL A 53 -5.57 16.19 16.56
N VAL A 54 -4.47 16.95 16.50
CA VAL A 54 -4.52 18.43 16.63
C VAL A 54 -5.29 19.07 15.48
N ALA A 55 -5.16 18.54 14.26
CA ALA A 55 -5.89 18.99 13.08
C ALA A 55 -7.35 18.52 13.03
N ASN A 56 -7.83 17.79 14.06
CA ASN A 56 -9.17 17.23 14.15
C ASN A 56 -9.54 16.39 12.92
N ILE A 57 -8.57 15.65 12.40
CA ILE A 57 -8.77 14.65 11.35
C ILE A 57 -9.38 13.42 12.02
N ASP A 58 -10.59 13.07 11.61
CA ASP A 58 -11.28 11.88 12.12
C ASP A 58 -10.57 10.60 11.66
N PHE A 59 -10.33 9.71 12.61
CA PHE A 59 -9.93 8.34 12.29
C PHE A 59 -11.20 7.50 12.02
N PRO A 60 -11.14 6.55 11.08
CA PRO A 60 -12.27 5.66 10.83
C PRO A 60 -12.69 4.95 12.12
N ASP A 61 -13.98 5.02 12.46
CA ASP A 61 -14.53 4.25 13.58
C ASP A 61 -14.57 2.77 13.16
N PHE A 62 -13.53 2.03 13.55
CA PHE A 62 -13.35 0.63 13.17
C PHE A 62 -13.49 -0.25 14.43
N PRO A 63 -14.48 -1.17 14.48
CA PRO A 63 -14.72 -2.00 15.64
C PRO A 63 -13.47 -2.76 16.06
N HIS A 64 -13.14 -2.75 17.36
CA HIS A 64 -11.92 -3.39 17.87
C HIS A 64 -11.82 -4.88 17.52
N ARG A 65 -12.96 -5.58 17.42
CA ARG A 65 -13.00 -7.00 17.01
C ARG A 65 -12.55 -7.24 15.56
N LEU A 66 -12.58 -6.21 14.73
CA LEU A 66 -12.17 -6.24 13.33
C LEU A 66 -10.75 -5.67 13.13
N LEU A 67 -10.17 -5.03 14.15
CA LEU A 67 -8.79 -4.60 14.12
C LEU A 67 -7.88 -5.83 14.06
N GLU A 68 -7.15 -5.95 12.95
CA GLU A 68 -6.13 -6.98 12.80
C GLU A 68 -4.79 -6.53 13.41
N ASP A 69 -3.69 -7.00 12.85
CA ASP A 69 -2.33 -6.66 13.25
C ASP A 69 -2.02 -5.19 12.95
N ILE A 70 -2.18 -4.33 13.95
CA ILE A 70 -1.85 -2.90 13.86
C ILE A 70 -0.37 -2.63 13.58
N TYR A 71 0.50 -3.64 13.67
CA TYR A 71 1.93 -3.53 13.34
C TYR A 71 2.24 -3.95 11.91
N GLN A 72 1.24 -4.39 11.14
CA GLN A 72 1.38 -4.76 9.74
C GLN A 72 1.84 -3.54 8.91
N LEU A 73 2.97 -3.68 8.21
CA LEU A 73 3.45 -2.62 7.31
C LEU A 73 2.80 -2.71 5.95
N GLY A 74 2.59 -1.56 5.33
CA GLY A 74 2.16 -1.44 3.95
C GLY A 74 3.32 -1.50 2.95
N GLY A 75 2.97 -1.28 1.69
CA GLY A 75 3.90 -1.07 0.60
C GLY A 75 3.14 -0.84 -0.69
N ASP A 76 3.81 -0.23 -1.65
CA ASP A 76 3.25 0.14 -2.94
C ASP A 76 4.00 -0.61 -4.04
N PHE A 77 3.26 -1.24 -4.94
CA PHE A 77 3.80 -2.07 -6.00
C PHE A 77 3.11 -1.73 -7.30
N LEU A 78 3.90 -1.51 -8.36
CA LEU A 78 3.39 -1.29 -9.70
C LEU A 78 3.69 -2.52 -10.54
N LEU A 79 2.66 -3.06 -11.18
CA LEU A 79 2.75 -4.21 -12.07
C LEU A 79 2.45 -3.79 -13.50
N ASP A 80 3.07 -4.43 -14.49
CA ASP A 80 2.62 -4.35 -15.88
C ASP A 80 1.44 -5.31 -16.14
N SER A 81 0.91 -5.29 -17.36
CA SER A 81 -0.21 -6.15 -17.77
C SER A 81 0.12 -7.65 -17.80
N ALA A 82 1.41 -8.02 -17.79
CA ALA A 82 1.87 -9.40 -17.69
C ALA A 82 2.13 -9.83 -16.23
N GLY A 83 1.93 -8.93 -15.26
CA GLY A 83 2.16 -9.17 -13.84
C GLY A 83 3.62 -9.00 -13.42
N LYS A 84 4.49 -8.43 -14.25
CA LYS A 84 5.87 -8.12 -13.88
C LYS A 84 5.90 -6.88 -12.99
N VAL A 85 6.67 -6.96 -11.90
CA VAL A 85 6.88 -5.82 -10.99
C VAL A 85 7.78 -4.77 -11.66
N LEU A 86 7.23 -3.57 -11.85
CA LEU A 86 7.90 -2.38 -12.35
C LEU A 86 8.43 -1.50 -11.20
N LEU A 87 7.66 -1.40 -10.12
CA LEU A 87 8.03 -0.70 -8.88
C LEU A 87 7.78 -1.62 -7.68
N SER A 88 8.73 -1.66 -6.75
CA SER A 88 8.61 -2.36 -5.47
C SER A 88 9.02 -1.42 -4.34
N HIS A 89 8.05 -0.94 -3.57
CA HIS A 89 8.27 -0.07 -2.41
C HIS A 89 7.68 -0.66 -1.13
N PRO A 90 8.33 -1.66 -0.51
CA PRO A 90 7.99 -2.08 0.84
C PRO A 90 8.22 -0.94 1.84
N SER A 91 7.17 -0.48 2.52
CA SER A 91 7.27 0.69 3.41
C SER A 91 8.17 0.41 4.61
N LYS A 92 9.06 1.35 4.94
CA LYS A 92 9.94 1.28 6.11
C LYS A 92 9.22 1.64 7.41
N ASN A 93 8.14 2.40 7.33
CA ASN A 93 7.27 2.81 8.45
C ASN A 93 5.86 3.16 7.90
N PRO A 94 4.84 3.36 8.75
CA PRO A 94 3.47 3.63 8.29
C PRO A 94 3.31 4.79 7.33
N LEU A 95 4.18 5.80 7.40
CA LEU A 95 4.11 7.04 6.62
C LEU A 95 5.04 7.04 5.39
N ASP A 96 5.82 5.98 5.20
CA ASP A 96 6.70 5.82 4.04
C ASP A 96 5.89 5.34 2.82
N ARG A 97 5.65 6.26 1.89
CA ARG A 97 4.95 6.03 0.62
C ARG A 97 5.74 6.66 -0.53
N PRO A 98 5.75 6.06 -1.72
CA PRO A 98 6.28 6.72 -2.91
C PRO A 98 5.41 7.94 -3.25
N THR A 99 6.00 8.93 -3.91
CA THR A 99 5.24 10.06 -4.43
C THR A 99 4.46 9.65 -5.68
N VAL A 100 3.44 10.42 -6.05
CA VAL A 100 2.71 10.19 -7.32
C VAL A 100 3.68 10.32 -8.50
N GLU A 101 4.62 11.26 -8.41
CA GLU A 101 5.67 11.49 -9.39
C GLU A 101 6.56 10.25 -9.57
N ASP A 102 6.97 9.59 -8.49
CA ASP A 102 7.77 8.35 -8.55
C ASP A 102 7.03 7.24 -9.31
N VAL A 103 5.71 7.12 -9.07
CA VAL A 103 4.86 6.13 -9.73
C VAL A 103 4.73 6.45 -11.22
N LEU A 104 4.41 7.71 -11.57
CA LEU A 104 4.23 8.13 -12.96
C LEU A 104 5.53 8.01 -13.79
N GLN A 105 6.67 8.40 -13.23
CA GLN A 105 7.97 8.25 -13.88
C GLN A 105 8.32 6.79 -14.19
N THR A 106 7.91 5.87 -13.32
CA THR A 106 8.10 4.44 -13.55
C THR A 106 7.26 3.96 -14.74
N VAL A 107 6.02 4.41 -14.84
CA VAL A 107 5.13 4.10 -15.98
C VAL A 107 5.71 4.61 -17.29
N ASP A 108 6.16 5.87 -17.33
CA ASP A 108 6.73 6.47 -18.54
C ASP A 108 7.99 5.73 -19.01
N SER A 109 8.87 5.39 -18.07
CA SER A 109 10.11 4.65 -18.35
C SER A 109 9.84 3.24 -18.89
N ALA A 110 8.82 2.55 -18.35
CA ALA A 110 8.38 1.25 -18.83
C ALA A 110 7.76 1.36 -20.24
N GLY A 111 6.94 2.38 -20.48
CA GLY A 111 6.33 2.67 -21.79
C GLY A 111 7.36 2.91 -22.89
N GLN A 112 8.42 3.66 -22.60
CA GLN A 112 9.51 3.93 -23.56
C GLN A 112 10.33 2.67 -23.90
N SER A 113 10.51 1.77 -22.93
CA SER A 113 11.23 0.50 -23.11
C SER A 113 10.47 -0.45 -24.06
N THR A 114 9.14 -0.47 -23.99
CA THR A 114 8.31 -1.30 -24.90
C THR A 114 8.30 -0.77 -26.34
N ASN A 115 8.27 0.55 -26.53
CA ASN A 115 8.30 1.18 -27.85
C ASN A 115 9.65 1.02 -28.58
N SER A 116 10.75 1.04 -27.84
CA SER A 116 12.09 0.84 -28.41
C SER A 116 12.32 -0.61 -28.85
N ALA A 117 11.77 -1.59 -28.12
CA ALA A 117 11.82 -3.00 -28.50
C ALA A 117 10.98 -3.33 -29.75
N HIS A 118 9.89 -2.59 -29.99
CA HIS A 118 9.05 -2.78 -31.17
C HIS A 118 9.69 -2.20 -32.45
N LYS A 119 10.43 -1.08 -32.33
CA LYS A 119 11.17 -0.47 -33.46
C LYS A 119 12.38 -1.28 -33.94
N GLN A 120 12.96 -2.16 -33.12
CA GLN A 120 14.08 -3.01 -33.52
C GLN A 120 13.66 -4.32 -34.22
N LYS A 121 12.35 -4.58 -34.36
CA LYS A 121 11.81 -5.77 -35.02
C LYS A 121 11.18 -5.51 -36.40
N LEU A 122 11.29 -4.29 -36.94
CA LEU A 122 10.96 -3.97 -38.33
C LEU A 122 12.23 -3.79 -39.16
#